data_AF-A0A2V6SNG6-F1
#
_entry.id   AF-A0A2V6SNG6-F1
#
_cell.length_a   1.000
_cell.length_b   1.000
_cell.length_c   1.000
_cell.angle_alpha   90.00
_cell.angle_beta   90.00
_cell.angle_gamma   90.00
#
_symmetry.space_group_name_H-M   'P 1'
#
loop_
_entity.id
_entity.type
_entity.pdbx_description
1 polymer ?
#
loop_
_entity_poly.entity_id
_entity_poly.type
_entity_poly.pdbx_seq_one_letter_code
_entity_poly.pdbx_strand_id
1 'polypeptide(L)' 'AVAPTPRRVPEAERALVAGGLDAATVRRVAELAQAAAAPIGDVRATAEYRHEMVGVLVRRGLEAIAAGEPVAA' A
#
# COMPACT_ATOMS: atom_id res chain seq x y z
N ALA A 1 7.55 4.68 11.11
CA ALA A 1 6.66 5.24 10.06
C ALA A 1 7.27 5.02 8.67
N VAL A 2 6.50 5.25 7.59
CA VAL A 2 6.86 4.89 6.19
C VAL A 2 7.24 6.07 5.29
N ALA A 3 7.25 7.29 5.83
CA ALA A 3 7.77 8.52 5.22
C ALA A 3 7.97 9.58 6.32
N PRO A 4 8.73 10.68 6.09
CA PRO A 4 8.89 11.78 7.05
C PRO A 4 7.59 12.53 7.35
N THR A 5 6.69 12.62 6.37
CA THR A 5 5.34 13.22 6.49
C THR A 5 4.30 12.34 5.79
N PRO A 6 3.02 12.40 6.19
CA PRO A 6 1.94 11.78 5.39
C PRO A 6 2.00 12.29 3.95
N ARG A 7 1.93 11.39 2.98
CA ARG A 7 1.96 11.72 1.56
C ARG A 7 1.09 10.78 0.73
N ARG A 8 0.59 11.30 -0.37
CA ARG A 8 -0.11 10.52 -1.41
C ARG A 8 0.89 9.87 -2.35
N VAL A 9 0.45 8.84 -3.07
CA VAL A 9 1.22 8.18 -4.14
C VAL A 9 0.42 8.28 -5.45
N PRO A 10 0.53 9.41 -6.18
CA PRO A 10 -0.33 9.67 -7.35
C PRO A 10 -0.22 8.62 -8.46
N GLU A 11 0.93 7.96 -8.58
CA GLU A 11 1.12 6.87 -9.53
C GLU A 11 0.27 5.64 -9.19
N ALA A 12 0.25 5.26 -7.91
CA ALA A 12 -0.57 4.15 -7.41
C ALA A 12 -2.06 4.46 -7.60
N GLU A 13 -2.47 5.71 -7.31
CA GLU A 13 -3.85 6.16 -7.48
C GLU A 13 -4.29 6.13 -8.96
N ARG A 14 -3.44 6.62 -9.88
CA ARG A 14 -3.72 6.57 -11.32
C ARG A 14 -3.82 5.13 -11.83
N ALA A 15 -2.93 4.25 -11.38
CA ALA A 15 -2.99 2.83 -11.74
C ALA A 15 -4.30 2.19 -11.27
N LEU A 16 -4.72 2.50 -10.03
CA LEU A 16 -5.97 1.99 -9.46
C LEU A 16 -7.20 2.49 -10.24
N VAL A 17 -7.25 3.78 -10.59
CA VAL A 17 -8.36 4.36 -11.37
C VAL A 17 -8.44 3.77 -12.77
N ALA A 18 -7.30 3.51 -13.40
CA ALA A 18 -7.26 2.98 -14.76
C ALA A 18 -7.63 1.49 -14.83
N GLY A 19 -7.21 0.68 -13.85
CA GLY A 19 -7.39 -0.77 -13.86
C GLY A 19 -8.55 -1.29 -13.01
N GLY A 20 -9.06 -0.50 -12.07
CA GLY A 20 -10.10 -0.94 -11.14
C GLY A 20 -9.58 -1.93 -10.09
N LEU A 21 -10.48 -2.77 -9.56
CA LEU A 21 -10.20 -3.68 -8.44
C LEU A 21 -9.90 -5.13 -8.88
N ASP A 22 -9.33 -5.33 -10.07
CA ASP A 22 -8.85 -6.66 -10.47
C ASP A 22 -7.52 -7.02 -9.77
N ALA A 23 -7.21 -8.31 -9.71
CA ALA A 23 -6.04 -8.82 -8.98
C ALA A 23 -4.69 -8.32 -9.53
N ALA A 24 -4.57 -8.09 -10.84
CA ALA A 24 -3.34 -7.58 -11.43
C ALA A 24 -3.14 -6.10 -11.12
N THR A 25 -4.20 -5.31 -11.20
CA THR A 25 -4.20 -3.89 -10.81
C THR A 25 -3.87 -3.74 -9.34
N VAL A 26 -4.49 -4.52 -8.46
CA VAL A 26 -4.22 -4.48 -7.01
C VAL A 26 -2.75 -4.77 -6.70
N ARG A 27 -2.15 -5.80 -7.32
CA ARG A 27 -0.71 -6.09 -7.15
C ARG A 27 0.15 -4.91 -7.60
N ARG A 28 -0.14 -4.36 -8.78
CA ARG A 28 0.60 -3.22 -9.34
C ARG A 28 0.53 -1.97 -8.44
N VAL A 29 -0.65 -1.69 -7.89
CA VAL A 29 -0.89 -0.55 -6.99
C VAL A 29 -0.13 -0.75 -5.67
N ALA A 30 -0.13 -1.96 -5.12
CA ALA A 30 0.64 -2.31 -3.93
C ALA A 30 2.16 -2.13 -4.14
N GLU A 31 2.68 -2.58 -5.28
CA GLU A 31 4.09 -2.38 -5.66
C GLU A 31 4.46 -0.90 -5.79
N LEU A 32 3.59 -0.09 -6.40
CA LEU A 32 3.80 1.36 -6.50
C LEU A 32 3.84 2.03 -5.13
N ALA A 33 2.92 1.67 -4.24
CA ALA A 33 2.90 2.21 -2.89
C ALA A 33 4.13 1.78 -2.09
N GLN A 34 4.54 0.51 -2.21
CA GLN A 34 5.75 -0.03 -1.57
C GLN A 34 7.00 0.69 -2.07
N ALA A 35 7.19 0.81 -3.40
CA ALA A 35 8.33 1.51 -3.99
C ALA A 35 8.38 3.00 -3.60
N ALA A 36 7.22 3.60 -3.38
CA ALA A 36 7.09 4.96 -2.86
C ALA A 36 7.22 5.04 -1.34
N ALA A 37 7.57 3.99 -0.60
CA ALA A 37 7.82 4.07 0.83
C ALA A 37 9.28 4.49 1.11
N ALA A 38 9.48 5.32 2.13
CA ALA A 38 10.80 5.73 2.63
C ALA A 38 10.85 5.61 4.16
N PRO A 39 10.74 4.39 4.71
CA PRO A 39 10.73 4.17 6.16
C PRO A 39 12.12 4.35 6.77
N ILE A 40 12.14 4.78 8.03
CA ILE A 40 13.31 4.64 8.91
C ILE A 40 13.31 3.25 9.55
N GLY A 41 14.36 2.90 10.30
CA GLY A 41 14.41 1.81 11.28
C GLY A 41 14.33 2.37 12.72
N ASP A 42 13.67 1.68 13.66
CA ASP A 42 13.63 2.07 15.08
C ASP A 42 13.30 0.86 15.97
N VAL A 43 13.19 1.07 17.29
CA VAL A 43 12.88 0.01 18.28
C VAL A 43 11.57 -0.74 18.03
N ARG A 44 10.69 -0.23 17.17
CA ARG A 44 9.38 -0.84 16.87
C ARG A 44 9.44 -1.78 15.67
N ALA A 45 10.30 -1.51 14.69
CA ALA A 45 10.53 -2.36 13.51
C ALA A 45 11.70 -1.86 12.65
N THR A 46 12.20 -2.72 11.76
CA THR A 46 13.20 -2.35 10.74
C THR A 46 12.59 -1.53 9.61
N ALA A 47 13.44 -0.87 8.84
CA ALA A 47 13.02 -0.15 7.63
C ALA A 47 12.49 -1.13 6.57
N GLU A 48 13.17 -2.26 6.39
CA GLU A 48 12.84 -3.31 5.44
C GLU A 48 11.47 -3.92 5.73
N TYR A 49 11.20 -4.26 7.00
CA TYR A 49 9.89 -4.78 7.40
C TYR A 49 8.78 -3.77 7.10
N ARG A 50 9.00 -2.48 7.42
CA ARG A 50 8.04 -1.43 7.14
C ARG A 50 7.81 -1.22 5.65
N HIS A 51 8.86 -1.31 4.84
CA HIS A 51 8.79 -1.19 3.39
C HIS A 51 7.92 -2.33 2.80
N GLU A 52 8.18 -3.58 3.20
CA GLU A 52 7.39 -4.73 2.77
C GLU A 52 5.92 -4.65 3.22
N MET A 53 5.70 -4.22 4.46
CA MET A 53 4.34 -4.10 5.01
C MET A 53 3.48 -3.07 4.28
N VAL A 54 4.05 -2.05 3.64
CA VAL A 54 3.27 -1.10 2.82
C VAL A 54 2.59 -1.83 1.66
N GLY A 55 3.32 -2.66 0.91
CA GLY A 55 2.74 -3.42 -0.19
C GLY A 55 1.69 -4.42 0.31
N VAL A 56 1.97 -5.13 1.39
CA VAL A 56 1.03 -6.09 2.01
C VAL A 56 -0.28 -5.41 2.44
N LEU A 57 -0.20 -4.28 3.14
CA LEU A 57 -1.38 -3.58 3.65
C LEU A 57 -2.23 -2.96 2.53
N VAL A 58 -1.58 -2.37 1.51
CA VAL A 58 -2.30 -1.83 0.35
C VAL A 58 -3.02 -2.93 -0.41
N ARG A 59 -2.36 -4.05 -0.68
CA ARG A 59 -2.98 -5.20 -1.34
C ARG A 59 -4.19 -5.70 -0.55
N ARG A 60 -4.00 -6.00 0.75
CA ARG A 60 -5.06 -6.53 1.62
C ARG A 60 -6.25 -5.57 1.73
N GLY A 61 -5.99 -4.27 1.85
CA GLY A 61 -7.05 -3.26 1.92
C GLY A 61 -7.88 -3.22 0.64
N LEU A 62 -7.24 -3.27 -0.53
CA LEU A 62 -7.94 -3.30 -1.82
C LEU A 62 -8.69 -4.62 -2.06
N GLU A 63 -8.11 -5.75 -1.67
CA GLU A 63 -8.77 -7.07 -1.72
C GLU A 63 -10.02 -7.10 -0.84
N ALA A 64 -9.93 -6.57 0.39
CA ALA A 64 -11.07 -6.47 1.30
C ALA A 64 -12.18 -5.58 0.71
N ILE A 65 -11.82 -4.42 0.14
CA ILE A 65 -12.78 -3.54 -0.54
C ILE A 65 -13.44 -4.25 -1.73
N ALA A 66 -12.65 -4.98 -2.53
CA ALA A 66 -13.16 -5.74 -3.67
C ALA A 66 -14.13 -6.86 -3.24
N ALA A 67 -13.88 -7.48 -2.08
CA ALA A 67 -14.75 -8.48 -1.48
C ALA A 67 -15.98 -7.88 -0.77
N GLY A 68 -16.07 -6.55 -0.63
CA GLY A 68 -17.13 -5.88 0.13
C GLY A 68 -17.03 -6.10 1.64
N GLU A 69 -15.83 -6.44 2.14
CA GLU A 69 -15.60 -6.63 3.57
C GLU A 69 -15.58 -5.28 4.30
N PRO A 70 -16.17 -5.20 5.51
CA PRO A 70 -16.09 -3.99 6.31
C PRO A 70 -14.64 -3.75 6.75
N VAL A 71 -14.18 -2.50 6.66
CA VAL A 71 -12.92 -2.09 7.27
C VAL A 71 -13.11 -2.19 8.78
N ALA A 72 -12.40 -3.11 9.44
CA ALA A 72 -12.41 -3.20 10.90
C ALA A 72 -11.90 -1.86 11.48
N ALA A 73 -12.77 -1.19 12.23
CA ALA A 73 -12.50 0.08 12.89
C ALA A 73 -11.55 -0.08 14.08
#